data_AF-A0A3C1S5C5-F1
#
_entry.id   AF-A0A3C1S5C5-F1
#
_cell.length_a   1.000
_cell.length_b   1.000
_cell.length_c   1.000
_cell.angle_alpha   90.00
_cell.angle_beta   90.00
_cell.angle_gamma   90.00
#
_symmetry.space_group_name_H-M   'P 1'
#
loop_
_entity.id
_entity.type
_entity.pdbx_description
1 polymer ?
#
loop_
_entity_poly.entity_id
_entity_poly.type
_entity_poly.pdbx_seq_one_letter_code
_entity_poly.pdbx_strand_id
1 'polypeptide(L)'
;MFIEEPEAHLHPEIQVKLMEIFAKLIKHNIKIIITSHSNYIFNKMNNLILEKKLDVSNMSAIILEQSEQGSISRVLPTDYLGVEDENFIGVTEQLFNEKIELINDMNKDS
;
A
#
# COMPACT_ATOMS: atom_id res chain seq x y z
N MET A 1 -13.69 -13.41 -4.24
CA MET A 1 -12.62 -13.38 -5.27
C MET A 1 -11.30 -13.23 -4.54
N PHE A 2 -10.32 -14.06 -4.89
CA PHE A 2 -8.96 -14.01 -4.34
C PHE A 2 -8.01 -13.66 -5.48
N ILE A 3 -7.14 -12.68 -5.28
CA ILE A 3 -6.18 -12.25 -6.31
C ILE A 3 -4.82 -12.07 -5.63
N GLU A 4 -3.84 -12.81 -6.10
CA GLU A 4 -2.45 -12.64 -5.64
C GLU A 4 -1.73 -11.66 -6.54
N GLU A 5 -1.06 -10.68 -5.94
CA GLU A 5 -0.24 -9.66 -6.62
C GLU A 5 -0.90 -9.10 -7.89
N PRO A 6 -2.11 -8.51 -7.80
CA PRO A 6 -2.81 -7.95 -8.95
C PRO A 6 -2.01 -6.86 -9.69
N GLU A 7 -0.99 -6.30 -9.06
CA GLU A 7 -0.05 -5.33 -9.63
C GLU A 7 1.07 -5.93 -10.48
N ALA A 8 1.26 -7.25 -10.47
CA ALA A 8 2.42 -7.89 -11.10
C ALA A 8 2.51 -7.49 -12.59
N HIS A 9 3.67 -6.95 -12.97
CA HIS A 9 3.94 -6.43 -14.32
C HIS A 9 3.04 -5.28 -14.80
N LEU A 10 2.25 -4.64 -13.92
CA LEU A 10 1.42 -3.49 -14.27
C LEU A 10 2.13 -2.17 -14.00
N HIS A 11 2.00 -1.24 -14.94
CA HIS A 11 2.40 0.14 -14.73
C HIS A 11 1.61 0.76 -13.54
N PRO A 12 2.21 1.61 -12.70
CA PRO A 12 1.56 2.21 -11.54
C PRO A 12 0.17 2.81 -11.81
N GLU A 13 0.02 3.50 -12.95
CA GLU A 13 -1.28 4.08 -13.37
C GLU A 13 -2.39 3.03 -13.54
N ILE A 14 -2.03 1.82 -13.98
CA ILE A 14 -2.99 0.74 -14.19
C ILE A 14 -3.39 0.15 -12.84
N GLN A 15 -2.46 0.05 -11.88
CA GLN A 15 -2.75 -0.39 -10.51
C GLN A 15 -3.78 0.54 -9.84
N VAL A 16 -3.63 1.85 -10.03
CA VAL A 16 -4.60 2.86 -9.55
C VAL A 16 -5.98 2.65 -10.18
N LYS A 17 -6.05 2.46 -11.50
CA LYS A 17 -7.32 2.19 -12.21
C LYS A 17 -7.95 0.87 -11.77
N LEU A 18 -7.14 -0.15 -11.51
CA LEU A 18 -7.58 -1.45 -11.03
C LEU A 18 -8.30 -1.33 -9.68
N MET A 19 -7.76 -0.53 -8.76
CA MET A 19 -8.41 -0.25 -7.48
C MET A 19 -9.76 0.45 -7.63
N GLU A 20 -9.93 1.32 -8.63
CA GLU A 20 -11.24 1.92 -8.92
C GLU A 20 -12.26 0.90 -9.41
N ILE A 21 -11.81 -0.12 -10.15
CA ILE A 21 -12.65 -1.23 -10.59
C ILE A 21 -13.04 -2.08 -9.37
N PHE A 22 -12.10 -2.42 -8.49
CA PHE A 22 -12.40 -3.17 -7.27
C PHE A 22 -13.42 -2.44 -6.39
N ALA A 23 -13.29 -1.13 -6.21
CA ALA A 23 -14.27 -0.35 -5.46
C ALA A 23 -15.68 -0.40 -6.08
N LYS A 24 -15.79 -0.44 -7.41
CA LYS A 24 -17.09 -0.64 -8.09
C LYS A 24 -17.65 -2.04 -7.83
N LEU A 25 -16.82 -3.08 -7.91
CA LEU A 25 -17.24 -4.46 -7.68
C LEU A 25 -17.73 -4.68 -6.24
N ILE A 26 -17.07 -4.08 -5.25
CA ILE A 26 -17.47 -4.17 -3.84
C ILE A 26 -18.90 -3.62 -3.63
N LYS A 27 -19.29 -2.55 -4.34
CA LYS A 27 -20.66 -2.00 -4.31
C LYS A 27 -21.73 -2.98 -4.85
N HIS A 28 -21.32 -4.01 -5.58
CA HIS A 28 -22.19 -5.09 -6.04
C HIS A 28 -22.12 -6.33 -5.13
N ASN A 29 -21.77 -6.15 -3.84
CA ASN A 29 -21.62 -7.21 -2.83
C ASN A 29 -20.57 -8.27 -3.18
N ILE A 30 -19.57 -7.91 -3.99
CA ILE A 30 -18.46 -8.81 -4.32
C ILE A 30 -17.36 -8.64 -3.28
N LYS A 31 -17.13 -9.71 -2.50
CA LYS A 31 -15.99 -9.77 -1.58
C LYS A 31 -14.69 -10.03 -2.36
N ILE A 32 -13.73 -9.13 -2.21
CA ILE A 32 -12.41 -9.22 -2.83
C ILE A 32 -11.36 -9.34 -1.71
N ILE A 33 -10.42 -10.27 -1.88
CA ILE A 33 -9.24 -10.43 -1.03
C ILE A 33 -8.04 -10.36 -1.96
N ILE A 34 -7.12 -9.44 -1.67
CA ILE A 34 -5.90 -9.24 -2.45
C ILE A 34 -4.67 -9.35 -1.56
N THR A 35 -3.58 -9.86 -2.12
CA THR A 35 -2.23 -9.65 -1.57
C THR A 35 -1.51 -8.66 -2.48
N SER A 36 -0.76 -7.73 -1.90
CA SER A 36 -0.07 -6.68 -2.66
C SER A 36 1.15 -6.21 -1.89
N HIS A 37 2.22 -5.95 -2.62
CA HIS A 37 3.42 -5.24 -2.19
C HIS A 37 3.45 -3.80 -2.74
N SER A 38 2.45 -3.40 -3.52
CA SER A 38 2.37 -2.08 -4.13
C SER A 38 1.87 -0.98 -3.18
N ASN A 39 2.71 0.04 -3.02
CA ASN A 39 2.33 1.31 -2.39
C ASN A 39 1.24 2.05 -3.16
N TYR A 40 1.15 1.87 -4.48
CA TYR A 40 0.12 2.54 -5.29
C TYR A 40 -1.27 1.97 -5.00
N ILE A 41 -1.37 0.66 -4.81
CA ILE A 41 -2.61 -0.01 -4.41
C ILE A 41 -3.05 0.47 -3.03
N PHE A 42 -2.13 0.46 -2.06
CA PHE A 42 -2.40 0.89 -0.70
C PHE A 42 -2.83 2.37 -0.64
N ASN A 43 -2.07 3.27 -1.27
CA ASN A 43 -2.40 4.70 -1.30
C ASN A 43 -3.73 4.97 -2.02
N LYS A 44 -3.99 4.29 -3.14
CA LYS A 44 -5.28 4.45 -3.84
C LYS A 44 -6.44 3.93 -3.00
N MET A 45 -6.26 2.84 -2.25
CA MET A 45 -7.27 2.35 -1.30
C MET A 45 -7.62 3.43 -0.28
N ASN A 46 -6.63 4.04 0.38
CA ASN A 46 -6.84 5.13 1.34
C ASN A 46 -7.56 6.33 0.69
N ASN A 47 -7.15 6.74 -0.51
CA ASN A 47 -7.83 7.81 -1.24
C ASN A 47 -9.30 7.47 -1.53
N LEU A 48 -9.62 6.22 -1.86
CA LEU A 48 -11.00 5.79 -2.11
C LEU A 48 -11.86 5.78 -0.84
N ILE A 49 -11.27 5.51 0.33
CA ILE A 49 -11.91 5.66 1.65
C ILE A 49 -12.23 7.15 1.90
N LEU A 50 -11.23 8.03 1.72
CA LEU A 50 -11.38 9.48 1.88
C LEU A 50 -12.42 10.08 0.92
N GLU A 51 -12.48 9.59 -0.31
CA GLU A 51 -13.49 9.95 -1.32
C GLU A 51 -14.89 9.38 -0.99
N LYS A 52 -15.04 8.62 0.09
CA LYS A 52 -16.28 7.90 0.48
C LYS A 52 -16.78 6.93 -0.60
N LYS A 53 -15.88 6.44 -1.45
CA LYS A 53 -16.19 5.40 -2.45
C LYS A 53 -16.09 4.00 -1.86
N LEU A 54 -15.28 3.84 -0.82
CA LEU A 54 -15.21 2.66 0.03
C LEU A 54 -15.63 3.02 1.44
N ASP A 55 -16.46 2.17 2.04
CA ASP A 55 -16.85 2.27 3.44
C ASP A 55 -15.85 1.47 4.28
N VAL A 56 -15.31 2.11 5.32
CA VAL A 56 -14.35 1.52 6.25
C VAL A 56 -14.88 0.23 6.87
N SER A 57 -16.19 0.15 7.13
CA SER A 57 -16.82 -1.05 7.71
C SER A 57 -16.73 -2.29 6.81
N ASN A 58 -16.52 -2.10 5.50
CA ASN A 58 -16.37 -3.17 4.51
C ASN A 58 -14.90 -3.46 4.18
N MET A 59 -13.96 -2.86 4.90
CA MET A 59 -12.53 -2.94 4.64
C MET A 59 -11.78 -3.52 5.83
N SER A 60 -10.74 -4.29 5.53
CA SER A 60 -9.77 -4.75 6.50
C SER A 60 -8.41 -4.80 5.82
N ALA A 61 -7.41 -4.22 6.47
CA ALA A 61 -6.03 -4.28 6.04
C ALA A 61 -5.24 -5.14 7.03
N ILE A 62 -4.38 -6.01 6.50
CA ILE A 62 -3.54 -6.90 7.29
C ILE A 62 -2.12 -6.73 6.76
N ILE A 63 -1.19 -6.48 7.67
CA ILE A 63 0.23 -6.46 7.37
C ILE A 63 0.87 -7.78 7.79
N LEU A 64 1.76 -8.28 6.92
CA LEU A 64 2.57 -9.45 7.18
C LEU A 64 4.00 -8.96 7.43
N GLU A 65 4.51 -9.25 8.63
CA GLU A 65 5.84 -8.83 9.08
C GLU A 65 6.67 -10.06 9.44
N GLN A 66 7.98 -9.96 9.20
CA GLN A 66 8.92 -11.00 9.61
C GLN A 66 9.36 -10.74 11.06
N SER A 67 9.29 -11.77 11.89
CA SER A 67 9.75 -11.78 13.28
C SER A 67 10.83 -12.85 13.48
N GLU A 68 11.53 -12.80 14.61
CA GLU A 68 12.54 -13.79 14.98
C GLU A 68 11.99 -15.23 15.03
N GLN A 69 10.69 -15.41 15.31
CA GLN A 69 10.05 -16.73 15.38
C GLN A 69 9.27 -17.12 14.10
N GLY A 70 9.38 -16.34 13.02
CA GLY A 70 8.68 -16.58 11.75
C GLY A 70 7.83 -15.38 11.32
N SER A 71 6.79 -15.60 10.52
CA SER A 71 5.92 -14.51 10.03
C SER A 71 4.77 -14.25 10.99
N ILE A 72 4.55 -12.98 11.33
CA ILE A 72 3.40 -12.52 12.10
C ILE A 72 2.45 -11.72 11.22
N SER A 73 1.15 -11.83 11.47
CA SER A 73 0.12 -11.03 10.80
C SER A 73 -0.54 -10.08 11.80
N ARG A 74 -0.60 -8.80 11.48
CA ARG A 74 -1.27 -7.78 12.30
C ARG A 74 -2.37 -7.12 11.49
N VAL A 75 -3.57 -7.04 12.06
CA VAL A 75 -4.64 -6.22 11.48
C VAL A 75 -4.26 -4.77 11.71
N LEU A 76 -4.21 -3.98 10.63
CA LEU A 76 -3.98 -2.56 10.74
C LEU A 76 -5.29 -1.87 11.14
N PRO A 77 -5.27 -0.97 12.13
CA PRO A 77 -6.44 -0.16 12.43
C PRO A 77 -6.78 0.68 11.20
N THR A 78 -8.03 0.59 10.77
CA THR A 78 -8.58 1.40 9.67
C THR A 78 -9.62 2.34 10.24
N ASP A 79 -9.48 3.63 9.99
CA ASP A 79 -10.49 4.64 10.34
C ASP A 79 -10.94 5.42 9.10
N TYR A 80 -11.68 6.51 9.31
CA TYR A 80 -12.20 7.34 8.22
C TYR A 80 -11.12 8.14 7.48
N LEU A 81 -9.90 8.22 8.02
CA LEU A 81 -8.72 8.80 7.37
C LEU A 81 -7.95 7.76 6.54
N GLY A 82 -8.19 6.48 6.78
CA GLY A 82 -7.62 5.35 6.05
C GLY A 82 -6.86 4.40 6.95
N VAL A 83 -5.83 3.78 6.39
CA VAL A 83 -4.89 2.92 7.11
C VAL A 83 -3.54 3.65 7.19
N GLU A 84 -3.01 3.81 8.40
CA GLU A 84 -1.67 4.39 8.58
C GLU A 84 -0.59 3.46 8.02
N ASP A 85 0.30 4.04 7.23
CA ASP A 85 1.43 3.34 6.63
C ASP A 85 2.65 3.45 7.56
N GLU A 86 2.78 2.49 8.49
CA GLU A 86 3.94 2.43 9.40
C GLU A 86 5.20 1.88 8.71
N ASN A 87 5.08 1.16 7.58
CA ASN A 87 6.18 0.35 7.03
C ASN A 87 6.91 0.98 5.84
N PHE A 88 6.25 1.76 4.96
CA PHE A 88 6.87 2.20 3.72
C PHE A 88 7.48 3.61 3.75
N ILE A 89 7.03 4.47 4.68
CA ILE A 89 7.59 5.82 4.85
C ILE A 89 9.07 5.71 5.25
N GLY A 90 9.39 4.82 6.18
CA GLY A 90 10.76 4.65 6.67
C GLY A 90 11.76 4.22 5.59
N VAL A 91 11.39 3.26 4.73
CA VAL A 91 12.29 2.77 3.66
C VAL A 91 12.52 3.85 2.60
N THR A 92 11.46 4.58 2.22
CA THR A 92 11.56 5.65 1.22
C THR A 92 12.44 6.79 1.74
N GLU A 93 12.25 7.19 3.00
CA GLU A 93 13.07 8.20 3.66
C GLU A 93 14.53 7.76 3.78
N GLN A 94 14.78 6.50 4.14
CA GLN A 94 16.13 5.94 4.22
C GLN A 94 16.85 6.01 2.87
N LEU A 95 16.21 5.53 1.79
CA LEU A 95 16.80 5.57 0.44
C LEU A 95 17.03 7.01 -0.05
N PHE A 96 16.13 7.93 0.32
CA PHE A 96 16.30 9.34 0.00
C PHE A 96 17.51 9.94 0.72
N ASN A 97 17.65 9.68 2.03
CA ASN A 97 18.78 10.16 2.81
C ASN A 97 20.11 9.58 2.32
N GLU A 98 20.15 8.28 2.03
CA GLU A 98 21.33 7.61 1.45
C GLU A 98 21.76 8.29 0.15
N LYS A 99 20.80 8.59 -0.74
CA LYS A 99 21.09 9.32 -1.99
C LYS A 99 21.70 10.71 -1.74
N ILE A 100 21.20 11.45 -0.75
CA ILE A 100 21.72 12.78 -0.42
C ILE A 100 23.15 12.68 0.11
N GLU A 101 23.45 11.70 0.96
CA GLU A 101 24.81 11.45 1.46
C GLU A 101 25.78 11.15 0.31
N LEU A 102 25.41 10.25 -0.62
CA LEU A 102 26.22 9.92 -1.79
C LEU A 102 26.55 11.15 -2.65
N ILE A 103 25.56 12.02 -2.89
CA ILE A 103 25.76 13.27 -3.65
C ILE A 103 26.72 14.21 -2.91
N ASN A 104 26.58 14.33 -1.59
CA ASN A 104 27.45 15.19 -0.79
C ASN A 104 28.90 14.70 -0.78
N ASP A 105 29.13 13.40 -0.74
CA ASP A 105 30.48 12.84 -0.78
C ASP A 105 31.14 13.02 -2.16
N MET A 106 30.38 12.85 -3.25
CA MET A 106 30.87 13.17 -4.61
C MET A 106 31.32 14.63 -4.76
N ASN A 107 30.67 15.55 -4.05
CA ASN A 107 31.00 16.99 -4.08
C ASN A 107 32.18 17.36 -3.16
N LYS A 108 32.58 16.50 -2.21
CA LYS A 108 33.76 16.72 -1.36
C LYS A 108 35.07 16.30 -2.03
N ASP A 109 34.99 15.37 -2.99
CA ASP A 109 36.13 14.85 -3.75
C ASP A 109 36.40 15.62 -5.07
N SER A 110 35.69 16.73 -5.32
CA SER A 110 35.87 17.65 -6.46
C SER A 110 36.47 18.99 -6.02
#